data_AF-A0A533SER8-F1
#
_entry.id   AF-A0A533SER8-F1
#
_cell.length_a   1.000
_cell.length_b   1.000
_cell.length_c   1.000
_cell.angle_alpha   90.00
_cell.angle_beta   90.00
_cell.angle_gamma   90.00
#
_symmetry.space_group_name_H-M   'P 1'
#
loop_
_entity.id
_entity.type
_entity.pdbx_description
1 polymer ?
#
loop_
_entity_poly.entity_id
_entity_poly.type
_entity_poly.pdbx_seq_one_letter_code
_entity_poly.pdbx_strand_id
1 'polypeptide(L)'
;MSWEAKAAEVFSRTFTPFAVAAIISITFSWFSPVGVGPMMNPVSSALVGILTLCVASFVPVLYSAMTGRTDLDVSEGAKRAPLYGLGLIGYAIGITAFFVLGNRLMFVMSVAYLCVGLAMCMTTFAWKISAHTAGIAGPTTALVFVFGTWVVPLYALSIFMVWARVKLRAHTPSQAVAGLIVAIAITFVVYLLFYP
;
A
#
# COMPACT_ATOMS: atom_id res chain seq x y z
N MET A 1 6.38 -15.09 24.63
CA MET A 1 6.06 -13.84 23.89
C MET A 1 5.14 -12.99 24.76
N SER A 2 5.46 -11.71 25.00
CA SER A 2 4.58 -10.83 25.81
C SER A 2 3.26 -10.56 25.10
N TRP A 3 2.21 -10.19 25.84
CA TRP A 3 0.91 -9.84 25.26
C TRP A 3 1.02 -8.69 24.25
N GLU A 4 1.89 -7.71 24.52
CA GLU A 4 2.19 -6.58 23.63
C GLU A 4 2.79 -7.04 22.30
N ALA A 5 3.73 -7.99 22.34
CA ALA A 5 4.35 -8.53 21.14
C ALA A 5 3.34 -9.33 20.30
N LYS A 6 2.45 -10.09 20.96
CA LYS A 6 1.36 -10.79 20.27
C LYS A 6 0.37 -9.81 19.64
N ALA A 7 0.02 -8.73 20.33
CA ALA A 7 -0.84 -7.67 19.79
C ALA A 7 -0.20 -6.99 18.56
N ALA A 8 1.09 -6.67 18.63
CA ALA A 8 1.85 -6.12 17.51
C ALA A 8 1.88 -7.07 16.30
N GLU A 9 2.08 -8.37 16.53
CA GLU A 9 2.09 -9.39 15.48
C GLU A 9 0.73 -9.51 14.79
N VAL A 10 -0.36 -9.61 15.57
CA VAL A 10 -1.72 -9.68 15.04
C VAL A 10 -2.01 -8.43 14.20
N PHE A 11 -1.74 -7.25 14.75
CA PHE A 11 -1.96 -5.99 14.03
C PHE A 11 -1.16 -5.91 12.73
N SER A 12 0.13 -6.27 12.76
CA SER A 12 0.99 -6.27 11.58
C SER A 12 0.51 -7.24 10.49
N ARG A 13 -0.01 -8.41 10.87
CA ARG A 13 -0.52 -9.42 9.94
C ARG A 13 -1.90 -9.11 9.39
N THR A 14 -2.74 -8.41 10.16
CA THR A 14 -4.05 -7.96 9.68
C THR A 14 -3.90 -6.81 8.68
N PHE A 15 -3.06 -5.83 8.99
CA PHE A 15 -2.86 -4.64 8.16
C PHE A 15 -1.58 -4.73 7.34
N THR A 16 -1.43 -5.82 6.58
CA THR A 16 -0.36 -5.91 5.58
C THR A 16 -0.60 -4.91 4.45
N PRO A 17 0.44 -4.47 3.73
CA PRO A 17 0.28 -3.60 2.56
C PRO A 17 -0.73 -4.14 1.53
N PHE A 18 -0.76 -5.47 1.37
CA PHE A 18 -1.66 -6.17 0.45
C PHE A 18 -3.12 -6.14 0.93
N ALA A 19 -3.35 -6.38 2.23
CA ALA A 19 -4.67 -6.31 2.83
C ALA A 19 -5.24 -4.89 2.70
N VAL A 20 -4.43 -3.85 2.97
CA VAL A 20 -4.87 -2.46 2.82
C VAL A 20 -5.16 -2.12 1.36
N ALA A 21 -4.36 -2.61 0.41
CA ALA A 21 -4.64 -2.43 -1.03
C ALA A 21 -5.98 -3.06 -1.45
N ALA A 22 -6.31 -4.24 -0.93
CA ALA A 22 -7.61 -4.87 -1.16
C ALA A 22 -8.76 -4.06 -0.52
N ILE A 23 -8.58 -3.61 0.72
CA ILE A 23 -9.58 -2.78 1.42
C ILE A 23 -9.84 -1.50 0.63
N ILE A 24 -8.81 -0.76 0.23
CA ILE A 24 -8.97 0.46 -0.57
C ILE A 24 -9.63 0.19 -1.91
N SER A 25 -9.26 -0.89 -2.59
CA SER A 25 -9.88 -1.25 -3.86
C SER A 25 -11.39 -1.43 -3.71
N ILE A 26 -11.85 -2.03 -2.60
CA ILE A 26 -13.28 -2.16 -2.29
C ILE A 26 -13.87 -0.80 -1.89
N THR A 27 -13.24 -0.09 -0.95
CA THR A 27 -13.74 1.20 -0.44
C THR A 27 -13.95 2.22 -1.56
N PHE A 28 -12.96 2.42 -2.42
CA PHE A 28 -13.08 3.35 -3.53
C PHE A 28 -14.07 2.86 -4.59
N SER A 29 -14.18 1.56 -4.82
CA SER A 29 -15.14 1.07 -5.81
C SER A 29 -16.60 1.25 -5.39
N TRP A 30 -16.92 1.20 -4.09
CA TRP A 30 -18.28 1.38 -3.58
C TRP A 30 -18.63 2.81 -3.19
N PHE A 31 -17.64 3.57 -2.71
CA PHE A 31 -17.90 4.85 -2.07
C PHE A 31 -17.30 6.04 -2.84
N SER A 32 -16.72 5.83 -4.03
CA SER A 32 -16.21 6.93 -4.85
C SER A 32 -17.29 8.00 -5.09
N PRO A 33 -17.06 9.27 -4.68
CA PRO A 33 -18.01 10.35 -4.93
C PRO A 33 -18.11 10.72 -6.41
N VAL A 34 -17.11 10.35 -7.21
CA VAL A 34 -17.06 10.57 -8.66
C VAL A 34 -17.44 9.31 -9.46
N GLY A 35 -17.91 8.26 -8.77
CA GLY A 35 -18.20 6.95 -9.37
C GLY A 35 -16.95 6.19 -9.81
N VAL A 36 -17.15 5.10 -10.55
CA VAL A 36 -16.10 4.18 -11.04
C VAL A 36 -15.87 4.28 -12.55
N GLY A 37 -16.32 5.37 -13.17
CA GLY A 37 -16.27 5.56 -14.62
C GLY A 37 -17.43 4.90 -15.37
N PRO A 38 -17.57 5.16 -16.68
CA PRO A 38 -18.71 4.70 -17.49
C PRO A 38 -18.62 3.22 -17.89
N MET A 39 -17.43 2.63 -17.89
CA MET A 39 -17.18 1.28 -18.37
C MET A 39 -17.08 0.23 -17.26
N MET A 40 -17.20 0.65 -15.99
CA MET A 40 -17.05 -0.23 -14.84
C MET A 40 -18.25 -0.13 -13.91
N ASN A 41 -18.48 -1.19 -13.15
CA ASN A 41 -19.29 -1.18 -11.94
C ASN A 41 -18.39 -1.42 -10.70
N PRO A 42 -18.90 -1.20 -9.47
CA PRO A 42 -18.11 -1.38 -8.24
C PRO A 42 -17.40 -2.74 -8.14
N VAL A 43 -18.07 -3.83 -8.54
CA VAL A 43 -17.48 -5.19 -8.49
C VAL A 43 -16.29 -5.28 -9.44
N SER A 44 -16.46 -4.90 -10.71
CA SER A 44 -15.38 -4.95 -11.71
C SER A 44 -14.20 -4.03 -11.32
N SER A 45 -14.48 -2.86 -10.75
CA SER A 45 -13.47 -1.91 -10.27
C SER A 45 -12.66 -2.52 -9.13
N ALA A 46 -13.34 -3.12 -8.15
CA ALA A 46 -12.67 -3.76 -7.02
C ALA A 46 -11.87 -4.98 -7.44
N LEU A 47 -12.38 -5.80 -8.37
CA LEU A 47 -11.66 -6.97 -8.87
C LEU A 47 -10.37 -6.56 -9.60
N VAL A 48 -10.44 -5.59 -10.52
CA VAL A 48 -9.23 -5.08 -11.20
C VAL A 48 -8.25 -4.49 -10.18
N GLY A 49 -8.75 -3.73 -9.20
CA GLY A 49 -7.92 -3.15 -8.13
C GLY A 49 -7.24 -4.20 -7.27
N ILE A 50 -7.97 -5.21 -6.82
CA ILE A 50 -7.42 -6.32 -6.02
C ILE A 50 -6.38 -7.08 -6.85
N LEU A 51 -6.66 -7.38 -8.11
CA LEU A 51 -5.73 -8.12 -8.96
C LEU A 51 -4.42 -7.35 -9.18
N THR A 52 -4.52 -6.06 -9.49
CA THR A 52 -3.36 -5.23 -9.89
C THR A 52 -2.60 -4.64 -8.71
N LEU A 53 -3.29 -4.26 -7.63
CA LEU A 53 -2.68 -3.59 -6.47
C LEU A 53 -2.33 -4.55 -5.33
N CYS A 54 -3.09 -5.63 -5.16
CA CYS A 54 -2.89 -6.60 -4.08
C CYS A 54 -2.24 -7.89 -4.60
N VAL A 55 -2.92 -8.63 -5.47
CA VAL A 55 -2.50 -9.98 -5.91
C VAL A 55 -1.18 -9.93 -6.66
N ALA A 56 -1.01 -9.00 -7.61
CA ALA A 56 0.23 -8.85 -8.39
C ALA A 56 1.45 -8.60 -7.50
N SER A 57 1.29 -7.85 -6.41
CA SER A 57 2.36 -7.57 -5.45
C SER A 57 2.54 -8.69 -4.42
N PHE A 58 1.46 -9.37 -4.02
CA PHE A 58 1.47 -10.38 -2.97
C PHE A 58 1.94 -11.75 -3.45
N VAL A 59 1.47 -12.22 -4.61
CA VAL A 59 1.77 -13.56 -5.14
C VAL A 59 3.28 -13.82 -5.26
N PRO A 60 4.10 -12.89 -5.79
CA PRO A 60 5.55 -13.10 -5.83
C PRO A 60 6.18 -13.26 -4.44
N VAL A 61 5.73 -12.48 -3.46
CA VAL A 61 6.21 -12.53 -2.07
C VAL A 61 5.81 -13.86 -1.43
N LEU A 62 4.54 -14.27 -1.60
CA LEU A 62 4.03 -15.53 -1.07
C LEU A 62 4.74 -16.73 -1.70
N TYR A 63 4.89 -16.75 -3.02
CA TYR A 63 5.61 -17.81 -3.72
C TYR A 63 7.07 -17.91 -3.25
N SER A 64 7.76 -16.78 -3.13
CA SER A 64 9.13 -16.74 -2.62
C SER A 64 9.19 -17.22 -1.16
N ALA A 65 8.18 -16.95 -0.35
CA ALA A 65 8.12 -17.42 1.03
C ALA A 65 7.84 -18.93 1.14
N MET A 66 6.88 -19.44 0.35
CA MET A 66 6.53 -20.86 0.31
C MET A 66 7.66 -21.74 -0.21
N THR A 67 8.51 -21.21 -1.10
CA THR A 67 9.70 -21.90 -1.63
C THR A 67 10.93 -21.78 -0.72
N GLY A 68 10.78 -21.20 0.48
CA GLY A 68 11.88 -21.03 1.44
C GLY A 68 12.93 -20.01 1.00
N ARG A 69 12.68 -19.24 -0.07
CA ARG A 69 13.62 -18.24 -0.59
C ARG A 69 13.62 -16.96 0.26
N THR A 70 12.52 -16.61 0.92
CA THR A 70 12.43 -15.43 1.81
C THR A 70 11.38 -15.66 2.91
N ASP A 71 11.26 -14.75 3.87
CA ASP A 71 10.09 -14.62 4.77
C ASP A 71 9.05 -13.64 4.19
N LEU A 72 7.82 -13.65 4.73
CA LEU A 72 6.71 -12.80 4.27
C LEU A 72 6.98 -11.29 4.42
N ASP A 73 7.87 -10.91 5.35
CA ASP A 73 8.29 -9.51 5.54
C ASP A 73 9.46 -9.09 4.63
N VAL A 74 9.97 -10.05 3.84
CA VAL A 74 11.14 -9.95 2.99
C VAL A 74 12.28 -9.25 3.74
N SER A 75 12.72 -9.87 4.82
CA SER A 75 13.65 -9.29 5.78
C SER A 75 15.03 -9.02 5.17
N GLU A 76 15.43 -9.83 4.20
CA GLU A 76 16.67 -9.65 3.44
C GLU A 76 16.50 -8.60 2.33
N GLY A 77 17.27 -7.51 2.43
CA GLY A 77 17.18 -6.38 1.49
C GLY A 77 17.43 -6.77 0.03
N ALA A 78 18.40 -7.65 -0.23
CA ALA A 78 18.74 -8.10 -1.59
C ALA A 78 17.58 -8.80 -2.33
N LYS A 79 16.66 -9.43 -1.58
CA LYS A 79 15.51 -10.17 -2.12
C LYS A 79 14.31 -9.26 -2.39
N ARG A 80 14.31 -8.02 -1.89
CA ARG A 80 13.19 -7.07 -2.03
C ARG A 80 13.08 -6.47 -3.41
N ALA A 81 14.17 -6.03 -4.01
CA ALA A 81 14.12 -5.29 -5.28
C ALA A 81 13.45 -6.09 -6.42
N PRO A 82 13.74 -7.40 -6.62
CA PRO A 82 13.02 -8.20 -7.61
C PRO A 82 11.51 -8.33 -7.32
N LEU A 83 11.15 -8.50 -6.04
CA LEU A 83 9.75 -8.63 -5.62
C LEU A 83 8.98 -7.30 -5.77
N TYR A 84 9.61 -6.17 -5.46
CA TYR A 84 9.07 -4.86 -5.77
C TYR A 84 8.87 -4.67 -7.26
N GLY A 85 9.84 -5.06 -8.09
CA GLY A 85 9.76 -4.97 -9.55
C GLY A 85 8.49 -5.62 -10.11
N LEU A 86 8.12 -6.81 -9.63
CA LEU A 86 6.90 -7.49 -10.04
C LEU A 86 5.63 -6.76 -9.59
N GLY A 87 5.61 -6.22 -8.36
CA GLY A 87 4.50 -5.38 -7.89
C GLY A 87 4.34 -4.09 -8.70
N LEU A 88 5.45 -3.45 -9.08
CA LEU A 88 5.45 -2.24 -9.92
C LEU A 88 4.83 -2.49 -11.30
N ILE A 89 5.07 -3.66 -11.90
CA ILE A 89 4.40 -4.07 -13.14
C ILE A 89 2.88 -4.17 -12.92
N GLY A 90 2.46 -4.77 -11.80
CA GLY A 90 1.04 -4.82 -11.41
C GLY A 90 0.40 -3.43 -11.33
N TYR A 91 1.09 -2.48 -10.66
CA TYR A 91 0.61 -1.09 -10.57
C TYR A 91 0.54 -0.40 -11.93
N ALA A 92 1.53 -0.61 -12.82
CA ALA A 92 1.51 -0.06 -14.18
C ALA A 92 0.35 -0.63 -15.03
N ILE A 93 0.04 -1.92 -14.88
CA ILE A 93 -1.14 -2.54 -15.50
C ILE A 93 -2.41 -1.92 -14.95
N GLY A 94 -2.50 -1.72 -13.62
CA GLY A 94 -3.63 -1.05 -12.96
C GLY A 94 -3.85 0.38 -13.50
N ILE A 95 -2.79 1.18 -13.58
CA ILE A 95 -2.84 2.54 -14.18
C ILE A 95 -3.43 2.47 -15.58
N THR A 96 -2.90 1.58 -16.43
CA THR A 96 -3.35 1.45 -17.83
C THR A 96 -4.81 1.04 -17.90
N ALA A 97 -5.22 0.04 -17.12
CA ALA A 97 -6.59 -0.47 -17.09
C ALA A 97 -7.58 0.61 -16.63
N PHE A 98 -7.32 1.27 -15.51
CA PHE A 98 -8.23 2.28 -14.98
C PHE A 98 -8.27 3.57 -15.81
N PHE A 99 -7.17 3.91 -16.49
CA PHE A 99 -7.17 4.99 -17.48
C PHE A 99 -8.09 4.68 -18.66
N VAL A 100 -7.92 3.52 -19.30
CA VAL A 100 -8.70 3.10 -20.47
C VAL A 100 -10.18 2.93 -20.13
N LEU A 101 -10.48 2.39 -18.94
CA LEU A 101 -11.86 2.16 -18.48
C LEU A 101 -12.52 3.41 -17.87
N GLY A 102 -11.82 4.54 -17.80
CA GLY A 102 -12.35 5.82 -17.32
C GLY A 102 -12.58 5.90 -15.81
N ASN A 103 -11.95 5.03 -15.01
CA ASN A 103 -12.05 5.06 -13.55
C ASN A 103 -10.96 5.97 -12.96
N ARG A 104 -11.26 7.27 -12.88
CA ARG A 104 -10.29 8.30 -12.47
C ARG A 104 -9.73 8.05 -11.06
N LEU A 105 -10.59 7.71 -10.09
CA LEU A 105 -10.16 7.53 -8.70
C LEU A 105 -9.15 6.38 -8.56
N MET A 106 -9.46 5.22 -9.13
CA MET A 106 -8.56 4.06 -9.08
C MET A 106 -7.31 4.25 -9.95
N PHE A 107 -7.40 5.04 -11.03
CA PHE A 107 -6.22 5.47 -11.79
C PHE A 107 -5.24 6.26 -10.91
N VAL A 108 -5.71 7.31 -10.21
CA VAL A 108 -4.86 8.12 -9.32
C VAL A 108 -4.29 7.27 -8.18
N MET A 109 -5.10 6.37 -7.60
CA MET A 109 -4.62 5.45 -6.58
C MET A 109 -3.51 4.53 -7.10
N SER A 110 -3.64 4.02 -8.33
CA SER A 110 -2.61 3.16 -8.94
C SER A 110 -1.33 3.93 -9.23
N VAL A 111 -1.42 5.20 -9.65
CA VAL A 111 -0.25 6.10 -9.78
C VAL A 111 0.43 6.31 -8.42
N ALA A 112 -0.35 6.55 -7.36
CA ALA A 112 0.21 6.72 -6.02
C ALA A 112 0.94 5.44 -5.55
N TYR A 113 0.33 4.26 -5.73
CA TYR A 113 0.99 2.97 -5.43
C TYR A 113 2.27 2.77 -6.22
N LEU A 114 2.29 3.11 -7.51
CA LEU A 114 3.49 3.03 -8.34
C LEU A 114 4.59 3.95 -7.82
N CYS A 115 4.29 5.22 -7.59
CA CYS A 115 5.28 6.20 -7.09
C CYS A 115 5.82 5.83 -5.70
N VAL A 116 4.95 5.43 -4.78
CA VAL A 116 5.36 4.96 -3.45
C VAL A 116 6.19 3.67 -3.58
N GLY A 117 5.75 2.72 -4.39
CA GLY A 117 6.47 1.47 -4.65
C GLY A 117 7.88 1.72 -5.21
N LEU A 118 8.02 2.67 -6.14
CA LEU A 118 9.32 3.07 -6.70
C LEU A 118 10.22 3.65 -5.62
N ALA A 119 9.71 4.57 -4.79
CA ALA A 119 10.46 5.13 -3.68
C ALA A 119 10.89 4.04 -2.66
N MET A 120 10.01 3.09 -2.35
CA MET A 120 10.33 1.95 -1.48
C MET A 120 11.40 1.02 -2.09
N CYS A 121 11.33 0.79 -3.40
CA CYS A 121 12.33 0.01 -4.13
C CYS A 121 13.69 0.71 -4.13
N MET A 122 13.74 2.02 -4.41
CA MET A 122 14.98 2.80 -4.42
C MET A 122 15.62 2.88 -3.04
N THR A 123 14.82 3.14 -2.00
CA THR A 123 15.32 3.23 -0.62
C THR A 123 15.84 1.90 -0.09
N THR A 124 15.34 0.76 -0.60
CA THR A 124 15.82 -0.57 -0.20
C THR A 124 17.34 -0.76 -0.40
N PHE A 125 17.96 -0.08 -1.36
CA PHE A 125 19.40 -0.18 -1.62
C PHE A 125 20.30 0.56 -0.62
N ALA A 126 19.73 1.48 0.17
CA ALA A 126 20.50 2.31 1.11
C ALA A 126 19.94 2.25 2.55
N TRP A 127 18.62 2.36 2.69
CA TRP A 127 17.93 2.45 3.97
C TRP A 127 16.56 1.78 3.93
N LYS A 128 16.46 0.60 4.56
CA LYS A 128 15.26 -0.27 4.59
C LYS A 128 14.12 0.35 5.41
N ILE A 129 13.38 1.31 4.83
CA ILE A 129 12.16 1.88 5.42
C ILE A 129 10.99 0.88 5.37
N SER A 130 9.95 1.12 6.18
CA SER A 130 8.91 0.11 6.43
C SER A 130 7.74 0.17 5.43
N ALA A 131 7.61 -0.88 4.61
CA ALA A 131 6.51 -1.04 3.67
C ALA A 131 5.14 -1.15 4.35
N HIS A 132 5.08 -1.72 5.57
CA HIS A 132 3.85 -1.82 6.35
C HIS A 132 3.33 -0.44 6.75
N THR A 133 4.22 0.44 7.23
CA THR A 133 3.83 1.82 7.59
C THR A 133 3.41 2.62 6.36
N ALA A 134 4.17 2.50 5.25
CA ALA A 134 3.84 3.15 3.98
C ALA A 134 2.50 2.64 3.40
N GLY A 135 2.27 1.33 3.50
CA GLY A 135 1.09 0.65 2.99
C GLY A 135 -0.21 1.01 3.72
N ILE A 136 -0.16 1.61 4.90
CA ILE A 136 -1.31 2.23 5.55
C ILE A 136 -1.35 3.73 5.23
N ALA A 137 -0.23 4.43 5.44
CA ALA A 137 -0.21 5.89 5.38
C ALA A 137 -0.56 6.47 4.01
N GLY A 138 -0.11 5.85 2.91
CA GLY A 138 -0.45 6.26 1.55
C GLY A 138 -1.97 6.17 1.30
N PRO A 139 -2.57 4.97 1.40
CA PRO A 139 -4.02 4.76 1.43
C PRO A 139 -4.81 5.73 2.30
N THR A 140 -4.37 5.96 3.54
CA THR A 140 -5.02 6.91 4.44
C THR A 140 -4.97 8.33 3.88
N THR A 141 -3.86 8.75 3.27
CA THR A 141 -3.74 10.06 2.60
C THR A 141 -4.76 10.19 1.48
N ALA A 142 -4.87 9.16 0.62
CA ALA A 142 -5.86 9.12 -0.45
C ALA A 142 -7.30 9.22 0.08
N LEU A 143 -7.62 8.49 1.16
CA LEU A 143 -8.93 8.58 1.83
C LEU A 143 -9.23 10.00 2.31
N VAL A 144 -8.24 10.71 2.89
CA VAL A 144 -8.41 12.09 3.36
C VAL A 144 -8.70 13.05 2.20
N PHE A 145 -8.05 12.88 1.05
CA PHE A 145 -8.34 13.70 -0.15
C PHE A 145 -9.76 13.46 -0.67
N VAL A 146 -10.18 12.20 -0.70
CA VAL A 146 -11.44 11.79 -1.35
C VAL A 146 -12.65 12.05 -0.46
N PHE A 147 -12.53 11.77 0.84
CA PHE A 147 -13.64 11.83 1.79
C PHE A 147 -13.59 13.06 2.70
N GLY A 148 -12.45 13.76 2.78
CA GLY A 148 -12.28 14.96 3.61
C GLY A 148 -11.61 14.67 4.97
N THR A 149 -11.40 15.73 5.75
CA THR A 149 -10.55 15.69 6.96
C THR A 149 -11.14 14.87 8.11
N TRP A 150 -12.42 14.51 8.08
CA TRP A 150 -13.04 13.68 9.12
C TRP A 150 -12.45 12.25 9.18
N VAL A 151 -11.78 11.77 8.13
CA VAL A 151 -11.07 10.48 8.13
C VAL A 151 -9.61 10.57 8.60
N VAL A 152 -9.10 11.76 8.94
CA VAL A 152 -7.74 11.95 9.52
C VAL A 152 -7.45 11.04 10.72
N PRO A 153 -8.41 10.72 11.62
CA PRO A 153 -8.17 9.77 12.70
C PRO A 153 -7.66 8.39 12.25
N LEU A 154 -7.84 7.98 10.98
CA LEU A 154 -7.29 6.74 10.44
C LEU A 154 -5.76 6.69 10.45
N TYR A 155 -5.06 7.83 10.51
CA TYR A 155 -3.60 7.85 10.70
C TYR A 155 -3.16 7.24 12.04
N ALA A 156 -4.06 7.11 13.01
CA ALA A 156 -3.80 6.33 14.22
C ALA A 156 -3.34 4.90 13.86
N LEU A 157 -3.91 4.28 12.82
CA LEU A 157 -3.48 2.95 12.35
C LEU A 157 -2.02 2.96 11.90
N SER A 158 -1.56 4.02 11.23
CA SER A 158 -0.16 4.17 10.82
C SER A 158 0.77 4.34 12.03
N ILE A 159 0.35 5.10 13.05
CA ILE A 159 1.09 5.27 14.31
C ILE A 159 1.20 3.94 15.06
N PHE A 160 0.09 3.20 15.18
CA PHE A 160 0.09 1.86 15.75
C PHE A 160 0.97 0.89 14.96
N MET A 161 1.03 1.01 13.63
CA MET A 161 1.92 0.19 12.81
C MET A 161 3.39 0.53 13.07
N VAL A 162 3.75 1.81 13.25
CA VAL A 162 5.11 2.20 13.65
C VAL A 162 5.49 1.51 14.96
N TRP A 163 4.64 1.60 15.98
CA TRP A 163 4.86 0.91 17.26
C TRP A 163 5.02 -0.60 17.06
N ALA A 164 4.13 -1.24 16.29
CA ALA A 164 4.15 -2.68 16.07
C ALA A 164 5.46 -3.14 15.42
N ARG A 165 5.92 -2.44 14.36
CA ARG A 165 7.15 -2.79 13.64
C ARG A 165 8.41 -2.57 14.49
N VAL A 166 8.42 -1.55 15.36
CA VAL A 166 9.51 -1.32 16.32
C VAL A 166 9.50 -2.39 17.42
N LYS A 167 8.32 -2.71 17.98
CA LYS A 167 8.18 -3.71 19.05
C LYS A 167 8.59 -5.10 18.59
N LEU A 168 8.25 -5.47 17.36
CA LEU A 168 8.67 -6.72 16.71
C LEU A 168 10.14 -6.70 16.26
N ARG A 169 10.88 -5.60 16.51
CA ARG A 169 12.29 -5.40 16.11
C ARG A 169 12.52 -5.55 14.62
N ALA A 170 11.49 -5.33 13.81
CA ALA A 170 11.60 -5.42 12.35
C ALA A 170 12.20 -4.15 11.72
N HIS A 171 12.03 -3.00 12.38
CA HIS A 171 12.56 -1.69 11.96
C HIS A 171 12.91 -0.82 13.17
N THR A 172 13.82 0.13 12.99
CA THR A 172 14.02 1.23 13.95
C THR A 172 12.85 2.23 13.89
N PRO A 173 12.64 3.06 14.92
CA PRO A 173 11.63 4.13 14.87
C PRO A 173 11.82 5.05 13.65
N SER A 174 13.06 5.41 13.31
CA SER A 174 13.35 6.27 12.16
C SER A 174 13.00 5.61 10.82
N GLN A 175 13.26 4.31 10.65
CA GLN A 175 12.87 3.56 9.44
C GLN A 175 11.35 3.44 9.29
N ALA A 176 10.65 3.23 10.40
CA ALA A 176 9.20 3.11 10.42
C ALA A 176 8.52 4.46 10.14
N VAL A 177 8.96 5.54 10.79
CA VAL A 177 8.44 6.90 10.57
C VAL A 177 8.78 7.41 9.17
N ALA A 178 9.97 7.12 8.63
CA ALA A 178 10.32 7.50 7.27
C ALA A 178 9.41 6.86 6.22
N GLY A 179 9.04 5.58 6.39
CA GLY A 179 8.07 4.90 5.52
C GLY A 179 6.70 5.60 5.50
N LEU A 180 6.22 6.01 6.67
CA LEU A 180 5.00 6.79 6.82
C LEU A 180 5.11 8.14 6.09
N ILE A 181 6.15 8.93 6.37
CA ILE A 181 6.32 10.29 5.81
C ILE A 181 6.43 10.25 4.28
N VAL A 182 7.26 9.35 3.75
CA VAL A 182 7.45 9.20 2.29
C VAL A 182 6.13 8.86 1.60
N ALA A 183 5.35 7.93 2.15
CA ALA A 183 4.07 7.55 1.56
C ALA A 183 3.04 8.69 1.59
N ILE A 184 2.98 9.45 2.69
CA ILE A 184 2.10 10.62 2.80
C ILE A 184 2.50 11.66 1.76
N ALA A 185 3.78 12.05 1.72
CA ALA A 185 4.25 13.10 0.83
C ALA A 185 3.99 12.76 -0.65
N ILE A 186 4.32 11.55 -1.07
CA ILE A 186 4.11 11.11 -2.45
C ILE A 186 2.62 11.04 -2.78
N THR A 187 1.82 10.40 -1.93
CA THR A 187 0.37 10.25 -2.20
C THR A 187 -0.32 11.61 -2.22
N PHE A 188 0.06 12.51 -1.31
CA PHE A 188 -0.45 13.88 -1.27
C PHE A 188 -0.18 14.61 -2.58
N VAL A 189 1.06 14.58 -3.08
CA VAL A 189 1.43 15.22 -4.35
C VAL A 189 0.68 14.60 -5.52
N VAL A 190 0.58 13.26 -5.58
CA VAL A 190 -0.14 12.57 -6.66
C VAL A 190 -1.62 12.97 -6.66
N TYR A 191 -2.30 12.94 -5.51
CA TYR A 191 -3.71 13.33 -5.43
C TYR A 191 -3.93 14.80 -5.71
N LEU A 192 -3.04 15.69 -5.23
CA LEU A 192 -3.09 17.11 -5.53
C LEU A 192 -3.02 17.39 -7.05
N LEU A 193 -2.20 16.62 -7.78
CA LEU A 193 -1.99 16.82 -9.22
C LEU A 193 -3.08 16.17 -10.10
N PHE A 194 -3.57 14.99 -9.70
CA PHE A 194 -4.41 14.16 -10.58
C PHE A 194 -5.86 13.97 -10.10
N TYR A 195 -6.19 14.35 -8.85
CA TYR A 195 -7.54 14.30 -8.28
C TYR A 195 -8.05 15.68 -7.79
N PRO A 196 -8.17 16.68 -8.70
CA PRO A 196 -8.86 17.94 -8.43
C PRO A 196 -10.38 17.74 -8.33
#